data_AF-A0A6G3MGJ4-F1
#
_entry.id   AF-A0A6G3MGJ4-F1
#
_cell.length_a   1.000
_cell.length_b   1.000
_cell.length_c   1.000
_cell.angle_alpha   90.00
_cell.angle_beta   90.00
_cell.angle_gamma   90.00
#
_symmetry.space_group_name_H-M   'P 1'
#
loop_
_entity.id
_entity.type
_entity.pdbx_description
1 polymer ?
#
loop_
_entity_poly.entity_id
_entity_poly.type
_entity_poly.pdbx_seq_one_letter_code
_entity_poly.pdbx_strand_id
1 'polypeptide(L)'
;KKKKKVITMCIKDHTAEIFNQVKFYFSDVNLVRDKFLKEKTNENDGWVTLDCLLTFNRLKKLTTDPKILLESLKSDKSLFFEIDEEKMKIRRSKDIPIPALSFRKYLDKKKANIFYIEKLPLNYSIDDIEKFLISQKIHVF
;
A
#
# COMPACT_ATOMS: atom_id res chain seq x y z
N LYS A 1 9.29 -42.23 -17.80
CA LYS A 1 9.73 -40.97 -17.16
C LYS A 1 8.66 -39.90 -17.40
N LYS A 2 7.72 -39.71 -16.47
CA LYS A 2 6.60 -38.76 -16.61
C LYS A 2 7.15 -37.34 -16.37
N LYS A 3 7.17 -36.50 -17.42
CA LYS A 3 7.46 -35.08 -17.31
C LYS A 3 6.41 -34.47 -16.37
N LYS A 4 6.82 -34.03 -15.18
CA LYS A 4 5.99 -33.20 -14.31
C LYS A 4 5.64 -31.95 -15.11
N LYS A 5 4.38 -31.86 -15.53
CA LYS A 5 3.78 -30.64 -16.06
C LYS A 5 3.87 -29.65 -14.90
N VAL A 6 4.84 -28.73 -14.95
CA VAL A 6 4.88 -27.59 -14.03
C VAL A 6 3.62 -26.82 -14.36
N ILE A 7 2.62 -26.99 -13.50
CA ILE A 7 1.41 -26.20 -13.53
C ILE A 7 1.86 -24.82 -13.09
N THR A 8 2.26 -23.98 -14.05
CA THR A 8 2.26 -22.54 -13.86
C THR A 8 0.79 -22.15 -13.74
N MET A 9 0.23 -22.38 -12.55
CA MET A 9 -1.06 -21.84 -12.15
C MET A 9 -0.89 -20.32 -12.25
N CYS A 10 -1.67 -19.70 -13.13
CA CYS A 10 -1.76 -18.26 -13.26
C CYS A 10 -1.93 -17.66 -11.86
N ILE A 11 -0.84 -17.07 -11.33
CA ILE A 11 -0.93 -16.11 -10.24
C ILE A 11 -1.81 -15.02 -10.83
N LYS A 12 -3.06 -14.94 -10.38
CA LYS A 12 -3.89 -13.77 -10.68
C LYS A 12 -3.08 -12.61 -10.10
N ASP A 13 -2.55 -11.75 -10.97
CA ASP A 13 -1.56 -10.73 -10.66
C ASP A 13 -2.13 -9.65 -9.72
N HIS A 14 -2.34 -10.00 -8.46
CA HIS A 14 -2.59 -9.06 -7.37
C HIS A 14 -1.35 -8.21 -7.06
N THR A 15 -0.27 -8.33 -7.84
CA THR A 15 0.98 -7.58 -7.69
C THR A 15 0.74 -6.07 -7.70
N ALA A 16 -0.12 -5.58 -8.60
CA ALA A 16 -0.49 -4.17 -8.64
C ALA A 16 -1.32 -3.73 -7.42
N GLU A 17 -2.23 -4.58 -6.94
CA GLU A 17 -3.06 -4.30 -5.76
C GLU A 17 -2.21 -4.28 -4.48
N ILE A 18 -1.29 -5.24 -4.34
CA ILE A 18 -0.32 -5.32 -3.25
C ILE A 18 0.55 -4.06 -3.25
N PHE A 19 1.12 -3.69 -4.41
CA PHE A 19 1.93 -2.49 -4.55
C PHE A 19 1.15 -1.23 -4.13
N ASN A 20 -0.06 -1.05 -4.66
CA ASN A 20 -0.93 0.09 -4.33
C ASN A 20 -1.27 0.12 -2.84
N GLN A 21 -1.53 -1.03 -2.23
CA GLN A 21 -1.83 -1.13 -0.81
C GLN A 21 -0.63 -0.74 0.06
N VAL A 22 0.58 -1.17 -0.29
CA VAL A 22 1.82 -0.78 0.41
C VAL A 22 2.11 0.70 0.18
N LYS A 23 1.98 1.20 -1.05
CA LYS A 23 2.09 2.62 -1.40
C LYS A 23 1.15 3.49 -0.59
N PHE A 24 -0.09 3.05 -0.39
CA PHE A 24 -1.05 3.75 0.46
C PHE A 24 -0.60 3.80 1.93
N TYR A 25 -0.06 2.71 2.48
CA TYR A 25 0.43 2.70 3.86
C TYR A 25 1.54 3.73 4.08
N PHE A 26 2.46 3.85 3.13
CA PHE A 26 3.56 4.83 3.17
C PHE A 26 3.20 6.18 2.55
N SER A 27 1.93 6.42 2.21
CA SER A 27 1.47 7.71 1.69
C SER A 27 1.53 8.81 2.75
N ASP A 28 1.57 10.06 2.30
CA ASP A 28 1.55 11.23 3.19
C ASP A 28 0.32 11.25 4.09
N VAL A 29 -0.83 10.87 3.54
CA VAL A 29 -2.11 10.86 4.26
C VAL A 29 -2.08 9.82 5.38
N ASN A 30 -1.59 8.61 5.07
CA ASN A 30 -1.61 7.52 6.03
C ASN A 30 -0.53 7.70 7.09
N LEU A 31 0.72 8.01 6.74
CA LEU A 31 1.82 8.14 7.71
C LEU A 31 1.61 9.26 8.74
N VAL A 32 0.87 10.31 8.38
CA VAL A 32 0.53 11.38 9.33
C VAL A 32 -0.48 10.90 10.38
N ARG A 33 -1.36 9.95 10.03
CA ARG A 33 -2.46 9.47 10.87
C ARG A 33 -2.17 8.15 11.59
N ASP A 34 -1.47 7.24 10.93
CA ASP A 34 -1.15 5.90 11.40
C ASP A 34 0.00 5.93 12.40
N LYS A 35 -0.35 5.88 13.69
CA LYS A 35 0.63 5.94 14.79
C LYS A 35 1.58 4.75 14.77
N PHE A 36 1.06 3.55 14.52
CA PHE A 36 1.84 2.32 14.56
C PHE A 36 2.92 2.31 13.48
N LEU A 37 2.53 2.59 12.24
CA LEU A 37 3.48 2.61 11.13
C LEU A 37 4.51 3.75 11.31
N LYS A 38 4.06 4.91 11.81
CA LYS A 38 4.94 6.05 12.10
C LYS A 38 5.99 5.71 13.17
N GLU A 39 5.58 5.07 14.26
CA GLU A 39 6.49 4.60 15.32
C GLU A 39 7.50 3.60 14.76
N LYS A 40 7.04 2.59 14.01
CA LYS A 40 7.93 1.61 13.37
C LYS A 40 8.96 2.23 12.42
N THR A 41 8.55 3.21 11.63
CA THR A 41 9.47 3.94 10.75
C THR A 41 10.45 4.81 11.54
N ASN A 42 10.07 5.39 12.67
CA ASN A 42 10.98 6.21 13.49
C ASN A 42 11.99 5.36 14.27
N GLU A 43 11.61 4.16 14.70
CA GLU A 43 12.47 3.23 15.45
C GLU A 43 13.68 2.73 14.63
N ASN A 44 13.53 2.58 13.31
CA ASN A 44 14.48 1.83 12.48
C ASN A 44 14.99 2.63 11.25
N ASP A 45 15.23 3.94 11.35
CA ASP A 45 15.67 4.79 10.21
C ASP A 45 14.79 4.63 8.94
N GLY A 46 13.48 4.58 9.15
CA GLY A 46 12.47 4.41 8.10
C GLY A 46 12.20 2.97 7.67
N TRP A 47 13.01 2.00 8.12
CA TRP A 47 12.89 0.60 7.68
C TRP A 47 11.77 -0.15 8.40
N VAL A 48 10.98 -0.89 7.62
CA VAL A 48 9.92 -1.77 8.11
C VAL A 48 10.10 -3.15 7.47
N THR A 49 10.08 -4.21 8.28
CA THR A 49 10.21 -5.58 7.78
C THR A 49 8.98 -6.03 7.00
N LEU A 50 9.17 -6.88 6.00
CA LEU A 50 8.06 -7.46 5.23
C LEU A 50 7.11 -8.26 6.14
N ASP A 51 7.65 -8.97 7.14
CA ASP A 51 6.85 -9.70 8.13
C ASP A 51 5.91 -8.79 8.91
N CYS A 52 6.38 -7.59 9.29
CA CYS A 52 5.54 -6.61 9.95
C CYS A 52 4.39 -6.16 9.03
N LEU A 53 4.67 -5.90 7.76
CA LEU A 53 3.64 -5.52 6.79
C LEU A 53 2.60 -6.62 6.56
N LEU A 54 3.03 -7.89 6.54
CA LEU A 54 2.13 -9.03 6.39
C LEU A 54 1.15 -9.22 7.56
N THR A 55 1.35 -8.54 8.70
CA THR A 55 0.37 -8.52 9.78
C THR A 55 -0.84 -7.63 9.49
N PHE A 56 -0.78 -6.77 8.47
CA PHE A 56 -1.80 -5.77 8.21
C PHE A 56 -3.02 -6.41 7.56
N ASN A 57 -4.22 -6.15 8.08
CA ASN A 57 -5.43 -6.87 7.68
C ASN A 57 -5.75 -6.81 6.19
N ARG A 58 -5.53 -5.68 5.49
CA ARG A 58 -5.79 -5.60 4.04
C ARG A 58 -4.69 -6.33 3.25
N LEU A 59 -3.43 -6.21 3.65
CA LEU A 59 -2.33 -6.90 2.98
C LEU A 59 -2.40 -8.42 3.17
N LYS A 60 -2.74 -8.88 4.37
CA LYS A 60 -2.93 -10.30 4.71
C LYS A 60 -4.01 -11.00 3.88
N LYS A 61 -5.02 -10.25 3.40
CA LYS A 61 -6.05 -10.77 2.49
C LYS A 61 -5.53 -10.96 1.06
N LEU A 62 -4.52 -10.20 0.65
CA LEU A 62 -3.93 -10.24 -0.68
C LEU A 62 -2.79 -11.25 -0.77
N THR A 63 -1.91 -11.27 0.24
CA THR A 63 -0.78 -12.19 0.29
C THR A 63 -0.37 -12.49 1.73
N THR A 64 0.16 -13.69 1.94
CA THR A 64 0.85 -14.10 3.17
C THR A 64 2.31 -14.46 2.90
N ASP A 65 2.76 -14.43 1.65
CA ASP A 65 4.13 -14.79 1.27
C ASP A 65 4.98 -13.52 1.08
N PRO A 66 6.08 -13.35 1.85
CA PRO A 66 6.96 -12.20 1.72
C PRO A 66 7.68 -12.15 0.36
N LYS A 67 7.84 -13.28 -0.35
CA LYS A 67 8.44 -13.29 -1.69
C LYS A 67 7.53 -12.62 -2.72
N ILE A 68 6.24 -12.91 -2.69
CA ILE A 68 5.24 -12.28 -3.57
C ILE A 68 5.18 -10.77 -3.28
N LEU A 69 5.23 -10.39 -2.01
CA LEU A 69 5.29 -8.99 -1.61
C LEU A 69 6.54 -8.30 -2.17
N LEU A 70 7.71 -8.92 -2.03
CA LEU A 70 8.97 -8.39 -2.57
C LEU A 70 8.93 -8.26 -4.10
N GLU A 71 8.45 -9.29 -4.80
CA GLU A 71 8.31 -9.28 -6.27
C GLU A 71 7.37 -8.16 -6.74
N SER A 72 6.25 -7.97 -6.03
CA SER A 72 5.31 -6.89 -6.35
C SER A 72 5.94 -5.50 -6.23
N LEU A 73 6.79 -5.30 -5.22
CA LEU A 73 7.49 -4.03 -4.99
C LEU A 73 8.62 -3.79 -6.00
N LYS A 74 9.29 -4.84 -6.46
CA LYS A 74 10.33 -4.77 -7.51
C LYS A 74 9.76 -4.54 -8.91
N SER A 75 8.52 -4.96 -9.14
CA SER A 75 7.89 -4.86 -10.47
C SER A 75 7.67 -3.41 -10.92
N ASP A 76 7.53 -2.48 -9.98
CA ASP A 76 7.41 -1.06 -10.26
C ASP A 76 8.78 -0.38 -10.26
N LYS A 77 9.05 0.44 -11.28
CA LYS A 77 10.26 1.26 -11.39
C LYS A 77 10.16 2.57 -10.59
N SER A 78 9.07 2.73 -9.83
CA SER A 78 8.86 3.88 -8.97
C SER A 78 9.96 4.00 -7.92
N LEU A 79 10.64 5.15 -7.89
CA LEU A 79 11.62 5.52 -6.85
C LEU A 79 10.97 5.80 -5.48
N PHE A 80 9.74 5.33 -5.25
CA PHE A 80 9.00 5.57 -4.01
C PHE A 80 9.53 4.78 -2.83
N PHE A 81 10.06 3.58 -3.10
CA PHE A 81 10.55 2.66 -2.08
C PHE A 81 12.03 2.34 -2.28
N GLU A 82 12.73 2.23 -1.16
CA GLU A 82 14.02 1.56 -1.08
C GLU A 82 13.82 0.17 -0.47
N ILE A 83 14.39 -0.84 -1.12
CA ILE A 83 14.20 -2.24 -0.78
C ILE A 83 15.56 -2.82 -0.38
N ASP A 84 15.63 -3.43 0.80
CA ASP A 84 16.77 -4.23 1.24
C ASP A 84 16.38 -5.70 1.13
N GLU A 85 16.90 -6.36 0.10
CA GLU A 85 16.59 -7.74 -0.24
C GLU A 85 17.18 -8.75 0.75
N GLU A 86 18.33 -8.43 1.34
CA GLU A 86 19.00 -9.34 2.28
C GLU A 86 18.26 -9.40 3.61
N LYS A 87 17.78 -8.25 4.08
CA LYS A 87 17.09 -8.12 5.36
C LYS A 87 15.57 -8.11 5.24
N MET A 88 15.04 -8.32 4.04
CA MET A 88 13.60 -8.39 3.74
C MET A 88 12.84 -7.23 4.40
N LYS A 89 13.30 -6.01 4.13
CA LYS A 89 12.73 -4.78 4.69
C LYS A 89 12.65 -3.69 3.64
N ILE A 90 11.71 -2.79 3.83
CA ILE A 90 11.46 -1.67 2.92
C ILE A 90 11.40 -0.37 3.69
N ARG A 91 11.74 0.72 3.02
CA ARG A 91 11.48 2.06 3.51
C ARG A 91 10.99 2.97 2.40
N ARG A 92 10.31 4.04 2.77
CA ARG A 92 10.05 5.15 1.86
C ARG A 92 11.38 5.83 1.48
N SER A 93 11.55 6.15 0.20
CA SER A 93 12.77 6.77 -0.30
C SER A 93 13.05 8.10 0.40
N LYS A 94 14.33 8.34 0.73
CA LYS A 94 14.78 9.60 1.35
C LYS A 94 14.58 10.80 0.42
N ASP A 95 14.51 10.58 -0.89
CA ASP A 95 14.27 11.62 -1.89
C ASP A 95 12.82 12.14 -1.86
N ILE A 96 11.90 11.41 -1.21
CA ILE A 96 10.49 11.75 -1.11
C ILE A 96 10.11 11.89 0.37
N PRO A 97 10.55 12.97 1.03
CA PRO A 97 10.34 13.14 2.45
C PRO A 97 8.84 13.23 2.79
N ILE A 98 8.50 12.82 4.00
CA ILE A 98 7.15 12.98 4.54
C ILE A 98 6.93 14.49 4.76
N PRO A 99 5.82 15.07 4.25
CA PRO A 99 5.51 16.47 4.51
C PRO A 99 5.42 16.74 6.02
N ALA A 100 6.15 17.75 6.50
CA ALA A 100 6.10 18.21 7.89
C ALA A 100 4.81 19.00 8.20
N LEU A 101 3.66 18.48 7.79
CA LEU A 101 2.35 19.11 7.94
C LEU A 101 1.51 18.32 8.93
N SER A 102 0.79 19.04 9.79
CA SER A 102 -0.29 18.41 10.55
C SER A 102 -1.39 17.94 9.61
N PHE A 103 -2.12 16.90 10.00
CA PHE A 103 -3.23 16.36 9.21
C PHE A 103 -4.23 17.45 8.79
N ARG A 104 -4.57 18.37 9.70
CA ARG A 104 -5.46 19.51 9.42
C ARG A 104 -4.90 20.42 8.30
N LYS A 105 -3.61 20.78 8.37
CA LYS A 105 -2.95 21.59 7.32
C LYS A 105 -2.86 20.84 5.99
N TYR A 106 -2.67 19.52 6.03
CA TYR A 106 -2.69 18.67 4.83
C TYR A 106 -4.08 18.73 4.17
N LEU A 107 -5.16 18.53 4.95
CA LEU A 107 -6.53 18.63 4.44
C LEU A 107 -6.82 20.03 3.90
N ASP A 108 -6.42 21.09 4.60
CA ASP A 108 -6.62 22.47 4.15
C ASP A 108 -6.01 22.71 2.75
N LYS A 109 -4.81 22.17 2.48
CA LYS A 109 -4.16 22.25 1.16
C LYS A 109 -4.83 21.39 0.09
N LYS A 110 -5.53 20.33 0.49
CA LYS A 110 -6.17 19.35 -0.40
C LYS A 110 -7.68 19.48 -0.47
N LYS A 111 -8.29 20.53 0.12
CA LYS A 111 -9.75 20.74 0.18
C LYS A 111 -10.45 20.58 -1.17
N ALA A 112 -9.86 21.10 -2.24
CA ALA A 112 -10.41 20.98 -3.59
C ALA A 112 -10.51 19.54 -4.12
N ASN A 113 -9.74 18.61 -3.53
CA ASN A 113 -9.70 17.20 -3.89
C ASN A 113 -10.48 16.32 -2.90
N ILE A 114 -11.12 16.91 -1.88
CA ILE A 114 -11.93 16.19 -0.90
C ILE A 114 -13.38 16.28 -1.36
N PHE A 115 -13.95 15.12 -1.68
CA PHE A 115 -15.35 15.00 -2.07
C PHE A 115 -16.16 14.42 -0.92
N TYR A 116 -17.35 14.97 -0.74
CA TYR A 116 -18.36 14.42 0.15
C TYR A 116 -19.38 13.66 -0.68
N ILE A 117 -19.66 12.41 -0.29
CA ILE A 117 -20.58 11.52 -0.98
C ILE A 117 -21.58 11.03 0.05
N GLU A 118 -22.86 11.29 -0.19
CA GLU A 118 -23.97 10.79 0.62
C GLU A 118 -24.74 9.68 -0.10
N LYS A 119 -25.66 9.04 0.65
CA LYS A 119 -26.64 8.09 0.12
C LYS A 119 -26.02 6.81 -0.46
N LEU A 120 -24.85 6.42 0.06
CA LEU A 120 -24.29 5.10 -0.20
C LEU A 120 -25.10 4.02 0.53
N PRO A 121 -25.32 2.85 -0.08
CA PRO A 121 -25.96 1.73 0.60
C PRO A 121 -25.16 1.28 1.83
N LEU A 122 -25.85 1.00 2.95
CA LEU A 122 -25.22 0.67 4.23
C LEU A 122 -24.45 -0.67 4.22
N ASN A 123 -24.70 -1.52 3.23
CA ASN A 123 -24.05 -2.81 3.05
C ASN A 123 -22.77 -2.74 2.21
N TYR A 124 -22.39 -1.57 1.70
CA TYR A 124 -21.17 -1.43 0.90
C TYR A 124 -19.93 -1.57 1.76
N SER A 125 -19.03 -2.47 1.36
CA SER A 125 -17.69 -2.54 1.91
C SER A 125 -16.79 -1.45 1.33
N ILE A 126 -15.62 -1.24 1.93
CA ILE A 126 -14.61 -0.31 1.39
C ILE A 126 -14.24 -0.69 -0.04
N ASP A 127 -14.13 -1.98 -0.33
CA ASP A 127 -13.77 -2.48 -1.66
C ASP A 127 -14.89 -2.19 -2.69
N ASP A 128 -16.16 -2.19 -2.26
CA ASP A 128 -17.30 -1.81 -3.11
C ASP A 128 -17.31 -0.31 -3.40
N ILE A 129 -16.96 0.51 -2.41
CA ILE A 129 -16.82 1.96 -2.58
C ILE A 129 -15.65 2.28 -3.52
N GLU A 130 -14.49 1.63 -3.35
CA GLU A 130 -13.32 1.80 -4.24
C GLU A 130 -13.68 1.44 -5.69
N LYS A 131 -14.34 0.29 -5.91
CA LYS A 131 -14.82 -0.11 -7.25
C LYS A 131 -15.80 0.90 -7.84
N PHE A 132 -16.74 1.39 -7.03
CA PHE A 132 -17.69 2.41 -7.46
C PHE A 132 -16.96 3.70 -7.90
N LEU A 133 -16.00 4.20 -7.11
CA LEU A 133 -15.24 5.40 -7.46
C LEU A 133 -14.41 5.22 -8.74
N ILE A 134 -13.74 4.07 -8.89
CA ILE A 134 -13.02 3.72 -10.12
C ILE A 134 -13.96 3.71 -11.34
N SER A 135 -15.18 3.18 -11.19
CA SER A 135 -16.18 3.17 -12.27
C SER A 135 -16.56 4.58 -12.74
N GLN A 136 -16.51 5.56 -11.84
CA GLN A 136 -16.78 6.96 -12.13
C GLN A 136 -15.54 7.73 -12.64
N LYS A 137 -14.44 7.02 -12.93
CA LYS A 137 -13.12 7.61 -13.25
C LYS A 137 -12.57 8.52 -12.14
N ILE A 138 -13.01 8.30 -10.90
CA ILE A 138 -12.47 8.96 -9.71
C ILE A 138 -11.37 8.06 -9.16
N HIS A 139 -10.13 8.51 -9.29
CA HIS A 139 -8.98 7.80 -8.74
C HIS A 139 -8.78 8.19 -7.27
N VAL A 140 -8.74 7.20 -6.39
CA VAL A 140 -8.48 7.37 -4.95
C VAL A 140 -7.01 7.01 -4.70
N PHE A 141 -6.20 7.96 -4.24
CA PHE A 141 -4.82 7.74 -3.78
C PHE A 141 -4.53 8.58 -2.53
#